data_AF-A0A919PL07-F1
#
_entry.id   AF-A0A919PL07-F1
#
_cell.length_a   1.000
_cell.length_b   1.000
_cell.length_c   1.000
_cell.angle_alpha   90.00
_cell.angle_beta   90.00
_cell.angle_gamma   90.00
#
_symmetry.space_group_name_H-M   'P 1'
#
loop_
_entity.id
_entity.type
_entity.pdbx_description
1 polymer ?
#
loop_
_entity_poly.entity_id
_entity_poly.type
_entity_poly.pdbx_seq_one_letter_code
_entity_poly.pdbx_strand_id
1 'polypeptide(L)'
;MQELHVSLDDAQLSPAAQKLQEPLEAQLSSALQRAAELVEQDYHGESAAEVGARLLEIAKSSLHPDIAAAFEPDPAELDRAARAVIEAVRE
;
A
#
# COMPACT_ATOMS: atom_id res chain seq x y z
N MET A 1 5.21 12.55 -7.47
CA MET A 1 4.60 11.36 -6.83
C MET A 1 5.55 10.19 -7.06
N GLN A 2 6.03 9.57 -5.99
CA GLN A 2 6.80 8.33 -6.10
C GLN A 2 5.84 7.21 -6.52
N GLU A 3 6.10 6.54 -7.65
CA GLU A 3 5.35 5.36 -8.04
C GLU A 3 5.58 4.28 -6.97
N LEU A 4 4.55 4.04 -6.16
CA LEU A 4 4.55 3.07 -5.07
C LEU A 4 4.36 1.67 -5.68
N HIS A 5 5.43 1.13 -6.27
CA HIS A 5 5.43 -0.22 -6.80
C HIS A 5 5.50 -1.23 -5.67
N VAL A 6 4.48 -2.08 -5.58
CA VAL A 6 4.45 -3.19 -4.65
C VAL A 6 4.42 -4.48 -5.45
N SER A 7 5.51 -5.24 -5.30
CA SER A 7 5.61 -6.59 -5.84
C SER A 7 5.00 -7.58 -4.87
N LEU A 8 4.12 -8.43 -5.38
CA LEU A 8 3.54 -9.53 -4.61
C LEU A 8 4.47 -10.75 -4.70
N ASP A 9 4.70 -11.42 -3.58
CA ASP A 9 5.48 -12.66 -3.56
C ASP A 9 4.62 -13.84 -4.05
N ASP A 10 5.04 -14.48 -5.15
CA ASP A 10 4.35 -15.61 -5.79
C ASP A 10 4.04 -16.76 -4.81
N ALA A 11 4.88 -16.97 -3.80
CA ALA A 11 4.72 -18.04 -2.83
C ALA A 11 3.52 -17.82 -1.87
N GLN A 12 3.06 -16.57 -1.73
CA GLN A 12 1.93 -16.21 -0.88
C GLN A 12 0.61 -16.03 -1.66
N LEU A 13 0.66 -16.05 -2.99
CA LEU A 13 -0.50 -15.88 -3.85
C LEU A 13 -1.22 -17.22 -4.14
N SER A 14 -2.55 -17.22 -3.98
CA SER A 14 -3.41 -18.30 -4.46
C SER A 14 -3.17 -18.55 -5.96
N PRO A 15 -3.31 -19.79 -6.48
CA PRO A 15 -3.02 -20.12 -7.89
C PRO A 15 -3.88 -19.36 -8.91
N ALA A 16 -5.05 -18.84 -8.49
CA ALA A 16 -5.85 -17.92 -9.30
C ALA A 16 -5.25 -16.50 -9.32
N ALA A 17 -4.65 -16.05 -8.23
CA ALA A 17 -4.00 -14.75 -8.09
C ALA A 17 -2.64 -14.72 -8.81
N GLN A 18 -1.90 -15.82 -8.85
CA GLN A 18 -0.68 -15.97 -9.68
C GLN A 18 -0.96 -15.73 -11.17
N LYS A 19 -2.12 -16.17 -11.68
CA LYS A 19 -2.55 -15.90 -13.07
C LYS A 19 -2.98 -14.46 -13.33
N LEU A 20 -3.23 -13.71 -12.25
CA LEU A 20 -3.71 -12.34 -12.26
C LEU A 20 -2.68 -11.40 -11.64
N GLN A 21 -1.40 -11.79 -11.59
CA GLN A 21 -0.37 -11.04 -10.89
C GLN A 21 -0.20 -9.61 -11.44
N GLU A 22 0.04 -9.45 -12.74
CA GLU A 22 0.12 -8.12 -13.38
C GLU A 22 -1.09 -7.21 -13.08
N PRO A 23 -2.35 -7.66 -13.29
CA PRO A 23 -3.50 -6.82 -12.94
C PRO A 23 -3.65 -6.61 -11.42
N LEU A 24 -3.19 -7.54 -10.58
CA LEU A 24 -3.15 -7.37 -9.13
C LEU A 24 -2.15 -6.29 -8.71
N GLU A 25 -0.92 -6.34 -9.23
CA GLU A 25 0.14 -5.36 -8.95
C GLU A 25 -0.29 -3.96 -9.39
N ALA A 26 -0.94 -3.84 -10.56
CA ALA A 26 -1.51 -2.58 -11.02
C ALA A 26 -2.65 -2.08 -10.11
N GLN A 27 -3.52 -2.99 -9.63
CA GLN A 27 -4.59 -2.65 -8.70
C GLN A 27 -4.04 -2.27 -7.32
N LEU A 28 -3.01 -2.95 -6.84
CA LEU A 28 -2.33 -2.66 -5.57
C LEU A 28 -1.65 -1.31 -5.63
N SER A 29 -0.90 -1.05 -6.69
CA SER A 29 -0.24 0.25 -6.92
C SER A 29 -1.26 1.37 -6.95
N SER A 30 -2.39 1.18 -7.65
CA SER A 30 -3.50 2.14 -7.67
C SER A 30 -4.16 2.33 -6.30
N ALA A 31 -4.35 1.24 -5.54
CA ALA A 31 -4.94 1.29 -4.20
C ALA A 31 -4.03 2.02 -3.20
N LEU A 32 -2.72 1.76 -3.25
CA LEU A 32 -1.73 2.43 -2.42
C LEU A 32 -1.59 3.91 -2.78
N GLN A 33 -1.63 4.24 -4.07
CA GLN A 33 -1.59 5.64 -4.49
C GLN A 33 -2.82 6.42 -4.01
N ARG A 34 -4.03 5.84 -4.13
CA ARG A 34 -5.22 6.46 -3.53
C ARG A 34 -5.14 6.54 -2.00
N ALA A 35 -4.57 5.52 -1.35
CA ALA A 35 -4.36 5.53 0.09
C ALA A 35 -3.44 6.68 0.49
N ALA A 36 -2.35 6.90 -0.25
CA ALA A 36 -1.46 8.04 -0.08
C ALA A 36 -2.23 9.34 -0.23
N GLU A 37 -2.95 9.56 -1.34
CA GLU A 37 -3.73 10.78 -1.56
C GLU A 37 -4.74 11.06 -0.43
N LEU A 38 -5.40 10.02 0.10
CA LEU A 38 -6.33 10.15 1.21
C LEU A 38 -5.64 10.51 2.52
N VAL A 39 -4.51 9.88 2.81
CA VAL A 39 -3.72 10.19 4.01
C VAL A 39 -3.10 11.58 3.89
N GLU A 40 -2.67 12.00 2.70
CA GLU A 40 -2.17 13.35 2.43
C GLU A 40 -3.24 14.41 2.73
N GLN A 41 -4.49 14.18 2.30
CA GLN A 41 -5.61 15.11 2.55
C GLN A 41 -6.05 15.17 4.02
N ASP A 42 -5.91 14.08 4.75
CA ASP A 42 -6.30 13.95 6.16
C ASP A 42 -5.08 13.86 7.09
N TYR A 43 -3.93 14.42 6.68
CA TYR A 43 -2.73 14.37 7.49
C TYR A 43 -2.77 15.45 8.58
N HIS A 44 -2.81 15.04 9.84
CA HIS A 44 -2.86 15.94 11.01
C HIS A 44 -1.55 16.02 11.79
N GLY A 45 -0.44 15.54 11.22
CA GLY A 45 0.85 15.42 11.91
C GLY A 45 1.11 14.05 12.56
N GLU A 46 0.42 13.01 12.07
CA GLU A 46 0.59 11.61 12.47
C GLU A 46 2.04 11.12 12.27
N SER A 47 2.46 10.14 13.07
CA SER A 47 3.78 9.53 12.93
C SER A 47 3.87 8.63 11.69
N ALA A 48 5.08 8.36 11.18
CA ALA A 48 5.27 7.42 10.05
C ALA A 48 4.64 6.04 10.30
N ALA A 49 4.64 5.56 11.55
CA ALA A 49 3.97 4.32 11.93
C ALA A 49 2.43 4.39 11.78
N GLU A 50 1.82 5.52 12.12
CA GLU A 50 0.37 5.73 11.99
C GLU A 50 -0.03 5.91 10.52
N VAL A 51 0.73 6.71 9.77
CA VAL A 51 0.57 6.85 8.32
C VAL A 51 0.72 5.50 7.63
N GLY A 52 1.73 4.71 7.98
CA GLY A 52 1.93 3.36 7.45
C GLY A 52 0.77 2.42 7.74
N ALA A 53 0.22 2.46 8.97
CA ALA A 53 -0.95 1.68 9.33
C ALA A 53 -2.19 2.08 8.50
N ARG A 54 -2.45 3.39 8.34
CA ARG A 54 -3.57 3.89 7.53
C ARG A 54 -3.41 3.53 6.05
N LEU A 55 -2.22 3.68 5.49
CA LEU A 55 -1.91 3.27 4.13
C LEU A 55 -2.23 1.78 3.92
N LEU A 56 -1.81 0.94 4.85
CA LEU A 56 -2.05 -0.50 4.81
C LEU A 56 -3.54 -0.84 4.93
N GLU A 57 -4.27 -0.21 5.86
CA GLU A 57 -5.70 -0.45 6.04
C GLU A 57 -6.51 -0.05 4.80
N ILE A 58 -6.24 1.12 4.22
CA ILE A 58 -6.94 1.61 3.03
C ILE A 58 -6.62 0.73 1.81
N ALA A 59 -5.34 0.34 1.64
CA ALA A 59 -4.92 -0.57 0.59
C ALA A 59 -5.59 -1.94 0.75
N LYS A 60 -5.59 -2.52 1.96
CA LYS A 60 -6.26 -3.80 2.25
C LYS A 60 -7.77 -3.75 2.05
N SER A 61 -8.43 -2.64 2.38
CA SER A 61 -9.87 -2.46 2.14
C SER A 61 -10.23 -2.40 0.65
N SER A 62 -9.26 -2.05 -0.21
CA SER A 62 -9.44 -2.02 -1.67
C SER A 62 -9.07 -3.35 -2.34
N LEU A 63 -8.44 -4.27 -1.59
CA LEU A 63 -8.04 -5.58 -2.07
C LEU A 63 -9.11 -6.63 -1.76
N HIS A 64 -9.11 -7.70 -2.55
CA HIS A 64 -9.93 -8.87 -2.25
C HIS A 64 -9.49 -9.46 -0.89
N PRO A 65 -10.41 -9.90 -0.01
CA PRO A 65 -10.07 -10.40 1.33
C PRO A 65 -9.05 -11.53 1.33
N ASP A 66 -9.07 -12.40 0.32
CA ASP A 66 -8.10 -13.48 0.12
C ASP A 66 -6.66 -12.95 -0.08
N ILE A 67 -6.54 -11.83 -0.80
CA ILE A 67 -5.26 -11.15 -1.06
C ILE A 67 -4.87 -10.31 0.16
N ALA A 68 -5.81 -9.57 0.74
CA ALA A 68 -5.56 -8.74 1.93
C ALA A 68 -5.09 -9.57 3.14
N ALA A 69 -5.56 -10.82 3.25
CA ALA A 69 -5.11 -11.76 4.28
C ALA A 69 -3.68 -12.27 4.03
N ALA A 70 -3.30 -12.45 2.77
CA ALA A 70 -1.96 -12.89 2.36
C ALA A 70 -0.96 -11.72 2.16
N PHE A 71 -1.46 -10.48 2.13
CA PHE A 71 -0.66 -9.28 1.91
C PHE A 71 0.01 -8.83 3.22
N GLU A 72 1.31 -9.11 3.30
CA GLU A 72 2.20 -8.67 4.37
C GLU A 72 3.34 -7.84 3.76
N PRO A 73 3.20 -6.50 3.68
CA PRO A 73 4.27 -5.67 3.15
C PRO A 73 5.48 -5.66 4.09
N ASP A 74 6.66 -5.50 3.51
CA ASP A 74 7.87 -5.33 4.30
C ASP A 74 7.77 -4.07 5.19
N PRO A 75 8.00 -4.19 6.51
CA PRO A 75 7.82 -3.06 7.42
C PRO A 75 8.78 -1.90 7.13
N ALA A 76 9.95 -2.14 6.55
CA ALA A 76 10.87 -1.06 6.17
C ALA A 76 10.46 -0.37 4.87
N GLU A 77 9.81 -1.09 3.95
CA GLU A 77 9.16 -0.46 2.78
C GLU A 77 7.93 0.35 3.18
N LEU A 78 7.11 -0.17 4.10
CA LEU A 78 5.95 0.56 4.62
C LEU A 78 6.37 1.84 5.35
N ASP A 79 7.43 1.80 6.18
CA ASP A 79 7.98 2.99 6.84
C ASP A 79 8.54 4.00 5.83
N ARG A 80 9.21 3.54 4.76
CA ARG A 80 9.67 4.42 3.68
C ARG A 80 8.52 5.08 2.93
N ALA A 81 7.48 4.32 2.57
CA ALA A 81 6.29 4.84 1.92
C ALA A 81 5.58 5.88 2.79
N ALA A 82 5.44 5.60 4.08
CA ALA A 82 4.84 6.54 5.04
C ALA A 82 5.64 7.83 5.16
N ARG A 83 6.97 7.75 5.23
CA ARG A 83 7.84 8.94 5.24
C ARG A 83 7.74 9.74 3.94
N ALA A 84 7.68 9.08 2.79
CA ALA A 84 7.52 9.76 1.51
C ALA A 84 6.20 10.53 1.43
N VAL A 85 5.11 9.97 1.95
CA VAL A 85 3.82 10.67 2.08
C VAL A 85 3.96 11.87 3.02
N ILE A 86 4.55 11.70 4.20
CA ILE A 86 4.77 12.80 5.15
C ILE A 86 5.62 13.92 4.53
N GLU A 87 6.66 13.56 3.77
CA GLU A 87 7.53 14.51 3.09
C GLU A 87 6.76 15.26 1.99
N ALA A 88 5.92 14.56 1.21
CA ALA A 88 5.09 15.16 0.17
C ALA A 88 4.05 16.16 0.72
N VAL A 89 3.46 15.89 1.89
CA VAL A 89 2.51 16.83 2.53
C VAL A 89 3.19 18.10 3.05
N ARG A 90 4.50 18.04 3.34
CA ARG A 90 5.25 19.17 3.90
C ARG A 90 5.84 20.10 2.83
N GLU A 91 5.81 19.70 1.57
CA GLU A 91 6.30 20.47 0.41
C GLU A 91 5.22 21.43 -0.15
#